data_AF-E9ISC4-F1
#
_entry.id   AF-E9ISC4-F1
#
_cell.length_a   1.000
_cell.length_b   1.000
_cell.length_c   1.000
_cell.angle_alpha   90.00
_cell.angle_beta   90.00
_cell.angle_gamma   90.00
#
_symmetry.space_group_name_H-M   'P 1'
#
loop_
_entity.id
_entity.type
_entity.pdbx_description
1 polymer ?
#
loop_
_entity_poly.entity_id
_entity_poly.type
_entity_poly.pdbx_seq_one_letter_code
_entity_poly.pdbx_strand_id
1 'polypeptide(L)' 'TNPPLTVIEEKNGISVVLHFAQENPRPDVFVIVITTMSKNTKPLSNYLFQAVVPK' A
#
# COMPACT_ATOMS: atom_id res chain seq x y z
N THR A 1 -14.37 -1.12 10.03
CA THR A 1 -13.19 -0.65 9.28
C THR A 1 -12.51 -1.85 8.67
N ASN A 2 -12.10 -1.77 7.40
CA ASN A 2 -11.39 -2.89 6.77
C ASN A 2 -9.99 -3.00 7.40
N PRO A 3 -9.55 -4.19 7.84
CA PRO A 3 -8.22 -4.33 8.40
C PRO A 3 -7.16 -3.99 7.33
N PRO A 4 -5.96 -3.54 7.73
CA PRO A 4 -4.86 -3.35 6.80
C PRO A 4 -4.57 -4.65 6.04
N LEU A 5 -4.32 -4.52 4.74
CA LEU A 5 -4.03 -5.64 3.84
C LEU A 5 -2.57 -5.60 3.40
N THR A 6 -1.80 -6.61 3.80
CA THR A 6 -0.45 -6.82 3.27
C THR A 6 -0.56 -7.39 1.85
N VAL A 7 -0.09 -6.64 0.86
CA VAL A 7 -0.13 -7.05 -0.56
C VAL A 7 1.23 -7.52 -1.07
N ILE A 8 2.31 -7.13 -0.39
CA ILE A 8 3.66 -7.65 -0.59
C ILE A 8 4.27 -7.90 0.79
N GLU A 9 4.74 -9.11 1.04
CA GLU A 9 5.37 -9.49 2.30
C GLU A 9 6.83 -9.84 2.08
N GLU A 10 7.73 -8.96 2.58
CA GLU A 10 9.20 -9.10 2.60
C GLU A 10 9.88 -9.52 1.28
N LYS A 11 9.23 -9.32 0.14
CA LYS A 11 9.80 -9.63 -1.17
C LYS A 11 11.01 -8.75 -1.42
N ASN A 12 12.20 -9.35 -1.48
CA ASN A 12 13.49 -8.64 -1.55
C ASN A 12 13.68 -7.64 -0.41
N GLY A 13 13.20 -7.99 0.79
CA GLY A 13 13.25 -7.11 1.97
C GLY A 13 12.29 -5.92 1.90
N ILE A 14 11.33 -5.91 0.97
CA ILE A 14 10.30 -4.87 0.82
C ILE A 14 8.94 -5.45 1.20
N SER A 15 8.19 -4.72 2.02
CA SER A 15 6.79 -5.00 2.35
C SER A 15 5.89 -3.84 1.93
N VAL A 16 4.69 -4.15 1.47
CA VAL A 16 3.67 -3.16 1.10
C VAL A 16 2.35 -3.51 1.79
N VAL A 17 1.81 -2.54 2.52
CA VAL A 17 0.56 -2.66 3.29
C VAL A 17 -0.40 -1.57 2.87
N LEU A 18 -1.65 -1.95 2.56
CA LEU A 18 -2.76 -1.07 2.26
C LEU A 18 -3.60 -0.83 3.52
N HIS A 19 -3.69 0.41 3.97
CA HIS A 19 -4.53 0.79 5.11
C HIS A 19 -5.79 1.49 4.59
N PHE A 20 -6.95 0.91 4.84
CA PHE A 20 -8.22 1.52 4.46
C PHE A 20 -8.60 2.60 5.47
N ALA A 21 -8.90 3.80 4.97
CA ALA A 21 -9.43 4.86 5.81
C ALA A 21 -10.79 4.45 6.39
N GLN A 22 -11.08 4.92 7.60
CA GLN A 22 -12.38 4.73 8.22
C GLN A 22 -13.46 5.56 7.52
N GLU A 23 -13.16 6.83 7.25
CA GLU A 23 -14.05 7.77 6.59
C GLU A 23 -13.68 7.93 5.12
N ASN A 24 -14.70 8.09 4.29
CA ASN A 24 -14.56 8.28 2.85
C ASN A 24 -15.32 9.54 2.41
N PRO A 25 -14.82 10.28 1.41
CA PRO A 25 -15.45 11.51 0.94
C PRO A 25 -16.83 11.27 0.28
N ARG A 26 -17.09 10.05 -0.21
CA ARG A 26 -18.38 9.62 -0.79
C ARG A 26 -18.51 8.08 -0.76
N PRO A 27 -19.73 7.51 -0.86
CA PRO A 27 -19.95 6.06 -0.69
C PRO A 27 -19.25 5.15 -1.72
N ASP A 28 -18.94 5.68 -2.90
CA ASP A 28 -18.30 4.97 -4.02
C ASP A 28 -16.79 5.23 -4.13
N VAL A 29 -16.18 5.88 -3.13
CA VAL A 29 -14.74 6.15 -3.08
C VAL A 29 -14.15 5.53 -1.84
N PHE A 30 -12.99 4.90 -1.98
CA PHE A 30 -12.18 4.46 -0.87
C PHE A 30 -10.89 5.27 -0.81
N VAL A 31 -10.51 5.71 0.39
CA VAL A 31 -9.18 6.27 0.64
C VAL A 31 -8.30 5.17 1.22
N ILE A 32 -7.14 4.95 0.60
CA ILE A 32 -6.18 3.91 1.00
C ILE A 32 -4.81 4.55 1.18
N VAL A 33 -4.21 4.35 2.37
CA VAL A 33 -2.82 4.75 2.65
C VAL A 33 -1.91 3.56 2.37
N ILE A 34 -0.98 3.74 1.44
CA ILE A 34 -0.01 2.72 1.05
C ILE A 34 1.27 2.93 1.88
N THR A 35 1.61 1.94 2.71
CA THR A 35 2.88 1.92 3.45
C THR A 35 3.83 0.96 2.77
N THR A 36 4.95 1.49 2.26
CA THR A 36 6.04 0.69 1.71
C THR A 36 7.21 0.73 2.67
N MET A 37 7.64 -0.42 3.16
CA MET A 37 8.73 -0.56 4.12
C MET A 37 9.87 -1.35 3.50
N SER A 38 11.09 -0.82 3.57
CA SER A 38 12.30 -1.51 3.12
C SER A 38 13.16 -1.85 4.34
N LYS A 39 13.56 -3.12 4.46
CA LYS A 39 14.55 -3.62 5.42
C LYS A 39 15.96 -3.67 4.82
N ASN A 40 16.15 -3.14 3.60
CA ASN A 40 17.45 -3.10 2.96
C ASN A 40 18.37 -2.07 3.62
N THR A 41 19.68 -2.35 3.64
CA THR A 41 20.69 -1.44 4.20
C THR A 41 20.89 -0.18 3.35
N LYS A 42 20.58 -0.26 2.05
CA LYS A 42 20.61 0.86 1.11
C LYS A 42 19.20 1.43 0.89
N PRO A 43 19.06 2.75 0.67
CA PRO A 43 17.77 3.36 0.43
C PRO A 43 17.17 2.87 -0.90
N LEU A 44 15.84 2.81 -0.93
CA LEU A 44 15.11 2.57 -2.17
C LEU A 44 15.14 3.86 -3.01
N SER A 45 15.62 3.78 -4.24
CA SER A 45 15.66 4.89 -5.19
C SER A 45 14.76 4.60 -6.39
N ASN A 46 14.28 5.64 -7.07
CA ASN A 46 13.38 5.53 -8.22
C ASN A 46 12.12 4.69 -7.90
N TYR A 47 11.57 4.89 -6.69
CA TYR A 47 10.41 4.14 -6.24
C TYR A 47 9.17 4.46 -7.08
N LEU A 48 8.54 3.42 -7.63
CA LEU A 48 7.32 3.52 -8.41
C LEU A 48 6.30 2.51 -7.86
N PHE A 49 5.14 3.03 -7.47
CA PHE A 49 3.98 2.21 -7.14
C PHE A 49 2.94 2.35 -8.25
N GLN A 50 2.48 1.22 -8.80
CA GLN A 50 1.41 1.18 -9.79
C GLN A 50 0.35 0.19 -9.34
N ALA A 51 -0.90 0.62 -9.40
CA ALA A 51 -2.06 -0.23 -9.16
C ALA A 51 -2.91 -0.31 -10.43
N VAL A 52 -3.50 -1.47 -10.67
CA VAL A 52 -4.45 -1.70 -11.75
C VAL A 52 -5.71 -2.30 -11.13
N VAL A 53 -6.87 -1.78 -11.49
CA VAL A 53 -8.18 -2.26 -11.05
C VAL A 53 -9.02 -2.66 -12.27
N PRO A 54 -9.97 -3.60 -12.13
CA PRO A 54 -10.93 -3.91 -13.19
C PRO A 54 -11.77 -2.69 -13.60
N LYS A 55 -12.35 -2.75 -14.81
CA LYS A 55 -13.38 -1.80 -15.24
C LYS A 55 -14.71 -2.07 -14.56
#